data_AF-G0EC58-F1
#
_entry.id   AF-G0EC58-F1
#
_cell.length_a   1.000
_cell.length_b   1.000
_cell.length_c   1.000
_cell.angle_alpha   90.00
_cell.angle_beta   90.00
_cell.angle_gamma   90.00
#
_symmetry.space_group_name_H-M   'P 1'
#
loop_
_entity.id
_entity.type
_entity.pdbx_description
1 polymer ?
#
loop_
_entity_poly.entity_id
_entity_poly.type
_entity_poly.pdbx_seq_one_letter_code
_entity_poly.pdbx_strand_id
1 'polypeptide(L)'
;MTDYCELCWARPAISECRLCRRRVCTECIGRHGLCLACEATVCRLCGKRLAVGTCAVCSRLVCDECSIQYNPVVRICVECRSRGGKPPRKPPSSLVRLTEKWLAELIREAQRS
;
A
#
# COMPACT_ATOMS: atom_id res chain seq x y z
N MET A 1 -10.87 6.65 33.84
CA MET A 1 -11.43 6.45 32.48
C MET A 1 -10.54 5.43 31.81
N THR A 2 -11.03 4.21 31.58
CA THR A 2 -10.21 3.14 30.97
C THR A 2 -10.27 3.30 29.47
N ASP A 3 -9.12 3.54 28.86
CA ASP A 3 -9.04 3.61 27.41
C ASP A 3 -9.14 2.22 26.80
N TYR A 4 -10.01 2.07 25.81
CA TYR A 4 -10.17 0.82 25.07
C TYR A 4 -9.18 0.72 23.91
N CYS A 5 -8.86 -0.51 23.52
CA CYS A 5 -8.04 -0.82 22.36
C CYS A 5 -8.63 -0.19 21.10
N GLU A 6 -7.85 0.66 20.43
CA GLU A 6 -8.27 1.38 19.22
C GLU A 6 -8.39 0.49 17.97
N LEU A 7 -7.99 -0.80 18.06
CA LEU A 7 -8.16 -1.77 16.96
C LEU A 7 -9.41 -2.62 17.11
N CYS A 8 -9.65 -3.20 18.29
CA CYS A 8 -10.76 -4.14 18.48
C CYS A 8 -11.93 -3.56 19.29
N TRP A 9 -11.73 -2.45 20.00
CA TRP A 9 -12.73 -1.80 20.87
C TRP A 9 -13.35 -2.68 21.96
N ALA A 10 -12.89 -3.93 22.10
CA ALA A 10 -13.48 -4.92 23.00
C ALA A 10 -12.79 -5.01 24.36
N ARG A 11 -11.54 -4.53 24.46
CA ARG A 11 -10.68 -4.71 25.64
C ARG A 11 -9.93 -3.44 26.02
N PRO A 12 -9.52 -3.31 27.29
CA PRO A 12 -8.65 -2.22 27.72
C PRO A 12 -7.35 -2.17 26.91
N ALA A 13 -6.94 -0.95 26.55
CA ALA A 13 -5.64 -0.71 25.98
C ALA A 13 -4.56 -0.77 27.08
N ILE A 14 -3.46 -1.45 26.78
CA ILE A 14 -2.38 -1.70 27.74
C ILE A 14 -0.99 -1.36 27.19
N SER A 15 -0.88 -1.09 25.88
CA SER A 15 0.38 -0.75 25.21
C SER A 15 0.12 0.26 24.09
N GLU A 16 1.14 1.03 23.74
CA GLU A 16 1.12 1.96 22.60
C GLU A 16 1.94 1.39 21.43
N CYS A 17 1.45 1.51 20.20
CA CYS A 17 2.20 1.13 19.01
C CYS A 17 3.33 2.10 18.73
N ARG A 18 4.58 1.62 18.62
CA ARG A 18 5.77 2.47 18.36
C ARG A 18 5.75 3.25 17.05
N LEU A 19 4.89 2.87 16.10
CA LEU A 19 4.85 3.44 14.75
C LEU A 19 3.69 4.40 14.54
N CYS A 20 2.45 3.95 14.79
CA CYS A 20 1.25 4.78 14.60
C CYS A 20 0.68 5.38 15.88
N ARG A 21 1.30 5.11 17.04
CA ARG A 21 0.91 5.66 18.35
C ARG A 21 -0.48 5.26 18.87
N ARG A 22 -1.21 4.39 18.17
CA ARG A 22 -2.47 3.82 18.65
C ARG A 22 -2.26 3.02 19.93
N ARG A 23 -3.19 3.15 20.87
CA ARG A 23 -3.23 2.34 22.09
C ARG A 23 -4.00 1.03 21.84
N VAL A 24 -3.38 -0.09 22.18
CA VAL A 24 -3.85 -1.43 21.83
C VAL A 24 -3.81 -2.39 23.03
N CYS A 25 -4.65 -3.42 23.00
CA CYS A 25 -4.63 -4.50 23.98
C CYS A 25 -3.52 -5.52 23.68
N THR A 26 -3.31 -6.47 24.60
CA THR A 26 -2.31 -7.56 24.50
C THR A 26 -2.40 -8.42 23.25
N GLU A 27 -3.59 -8.63 22.69
CA GLU A 27 -3.77 -9.42 21.46
C GLU A 27 -3.62 -8.59 20.19
N CYS A 28 -3.73 -7.27 20.28
CA CYS A 28 -3.63 -6.37 19.15
C CYS A 28 -2.23 -5.75 19.02
N ILE A 29 -1.35 -5.99 19.99
CA ILE A 29 0.09 -5.70 19.90
C ILE A 29 0.80 -6.92 19.31
N GLY A 30 1.48 -6.70 18.19
CA GLY A 30 2.33 -7.66 17.51
C GLY A 30 3.79 -7.53 17.90
N ARG A 31 4.68 -7.99 17.01
CA ARG A 31 6.12 -8.03 17.28
C ARG A 31 6.75 -6.64 17.28
N HIS A 32 7.85 -6.52 18.02
CA HIS A 32 8.66 -5.29 18.10
C HIS A 32 7.83 -4.05 18.49
N GLY A 33 6.79 -4.21 19.31
CA GLY A 33 5.94 -3.10 19.77
C GLY A 33 5.09 -2.46 18.66
N LEU A 34 4.85 -3.15 17.55
CA LEU A 34 3.94 -2.70 16.49
C LEU A 34 2.55 -3.27 16.75
N CYS A 35 1.49 -2.49 16.53
CA CYS A 35 0.15 -3.08 16.45
C CYS A 35 0.03 -3.99 15.21
N LEU A 36 -0.88 -4.97 15.25
CA LEU A 36 -1.06 -5.92 14.15
C LEU A 36 -1.30 -5.25 12.78
N ALA A 37 -2.00 -4.12 12.75
CA ALA A 37 -2.22 -3.35 11.52
C ALA A 37 -0.91 -2.79 10.94
N CYS A 38 -0.04 -2.23 11.79
CA CYS A 38 1.27 -1.72 11.37
C CYS A 38 2.20 -2.87 10.96
N GLU A 39 2.21 -3.98 11.71
CA GLU A 39 3.03 -5.14 11.38
C GLU A 39 2.66 -5.72 10.00
N ALA A 40 1.37 -5.79 9.67
CA ALA A 40 0.90 -6.27 8.38
C ALA A 40 1.27 -5.34 7.21
N THR A 41 1.44 -4.03 7.46
CA THR A 41 1.56 -3.00 6.43
C THR A 41 2.93 -2.31 6.37
N VAL A 42 3.89 -2.72 7.21
CA VAL A 42 5.25 -2.16 7.22
C VAL A 42 6.02 -2.52 5.94
N CYS A 43 6.94 -1.66 5.53
CA CYS A 43 7.84 -1.93 4.42
C CYS A 43 8.64 -3.21 4.66
N ARG A 44 8.62 -4.12 3.69
CA ARG A 44 9.31 -5.43 3.76
C ARG A 44 10.82 -5.34 3.54
N LEU A 45 11.36 -4.16 3.23
CA LEU A 45 12.80 -3.94 3.11
C LEU A 45 13.37 -3.44 4.44
N CYS A 46 12.82 -2.35 5.00
CA CYS A 46 13.38 -1.75 6.20
C CYS A 46 12.69 -2.13 7.51
N GLY A 47 11.42 -2.55 7.50
CA GLY A 47 10.65 -2.81 8.72
C GLY A 47 10.43 -1.59 9.64
N LYS A 48 10.77 -0.38 9.17
CA LYS A 48 10.78 0.87 9.95
C LYS A 48 9.61 1.80 9.63
N ARG A 49 9.18 1.86 8.37
CA ARG A 49 8.14 2.78 7.86
C ARG A 49 6.95 2.00 7.31
N LEU A 50 5.74 2.57 7.39
CA LEU A 50 4.58 2.02 6.71
C LEU A 50 4.79 2.03 5.19
N ALA A 51 4.26 1.02 4.52
CA ALA A 51 4.31 0.97 3.08
C ALA A 51 3.34 1.98 2.46
N VAL A 52 3.79 2.61 1.37
CA VAL A 52 3.01 3.55 0.56
C VAL A 52 2.56 2.93 -0.77
N GLY A 53 2.95 1.69 -1.01
CA GLY A 53 2.57 0.91 -2.19
C GLY A 53 3.27 -0.43 -2.23
N THR A 54 3.18 -1.09 -3.38
CA THR A 54 3.83 -2.37 -3.67
C THR A 54 4.85 -2.21 -4.78
N CYS A 55 5.92 -3.01 -4.73
CA CYS A 55 6.86 -3.08 -5.83
C CYS A 55 6.21 -3.80 -7.02
N ALA A 56 6.17 -3.17 -8.19
CA ALA A 56 5.60 -3.75 -9.41
C ALA A 56 6.39 -4.94 -10.00
N VAL A 57 7.53 -5.30 -9.39
CA VAL A 57 8.38 -6.42 -9.84
C VAL A 57 8.28 -7.62 -8.89
N CYS A 58 8.37 -7.40 -7.57
CA CYS A 58 8.36 -8.49 -6.57
C CYS A 58 7.15 -8.47 -5.62
N SER A 59 6.21 -7.56 -5.82
CA SER A 59 4.96 -7.41 -5.04
C SER A 59 5.11 -7.11 -3.54
N ARG A 60 6.35 -6.99 -3.04
CA ARG A 60 6.61 -6.60 -1.64
C ARG A 60 6.09 -5.19 -1.35
N LEU A 61 5.55 -5.01 -0.14
CA LEU A 61 5.19 -3.71 0.42
C LEU A 61 6.44 -2.84 0.59
N VAL A 62 6.39 -1.60 0.10
CA VAL A 62 7.53 -0.66 0.08
C VAL A 62 7.15 0.72 0.61
N CYS A 63 8.04 1.32 1.40
CA CYS A 63 7.92 2.73 1.79
C CYS A 63 8.47 3.66 0.69
N ASP A 64 8.28 4.94 0.92
CA ASP A 64 8.80 6.07 0.15
C ASP A 64 10.33 6.06 0.01
N GLU A 65 11.06 5.72 1.07
CA GLU A 65 12.53 5.71 1.05
C GLU A 65 13.12 4.46 0.36
N CYS A 66 12.46 3.30 0.49
CA CYS A 66 12.96 2.04 -0.06
C CYS A 66 12.43 1.74 -1.47
N SER A 67 11.74 2.70 -2.10
CA SER A 67 11.24 2.57 -3.47
C SER A 67 11.44 3.84 -4.26
N ILE A 68 11.50 3.67 -5.58
CA ILE A 68 11.39 4.76 -6.52
C ILE A 68 9.99 4.77 -7.13
N GLN A 69 9.44 5.96 -7.31
CA GLN A 69 8.22 6.14 -8.08
C GLN A 69 8.59 6.16 -9.57
N TYR A 70 8.18 5.13 -10.30
CA TYR A 70 8.46 4.99 -11.73
C TYR A 70 7.48 5.82 -12.58
N ASN A 71 6.21 5.86 -12.16
CA ASN A 71 5.16 6.71 -12.70
C ASN A 71 4.12 6.99 -11.57
N PRO A 72 3.05 7.77 -11.80
CA PRO A 72 2.11 8.14 -10.73
C PRO A 72 1.52 6.96 -9.93
N VAL A 73 1.38 5.78 -10.54
CA VAL A 73 0.76 4.60 -9.92
C VAL A 73 1.71 3.41 -9.72
N VAL A 74 2.94 3.48 -10.22
CA VAL A 74 3.92 2.37 -10.20
C VAL A 74 5.12 2.72 -9.35
N ARG A 75 5.45 1.83 -8.40
CA ARG A 75 6.68 1.89 -7.58
C ARG A 75 7.55 0.65 -7.79
N ILE A 76 8.86 0.83 -7.67
CA ILE A 76 9.84 -0.26 -7.75
C ILE A 76 10.76 -0.17 -6.54
N CYS A 77 10.98 -1.27 -5.82
CA CYS A 77 11.90 -1.29 -4.70
C CYS A 77 13.35 -1.13 -5.18
N VAL A 78 14.21 -0.58 -4.31
CA VAL A 78 15.63 -0.35 -4.63
C VAL A 78 16.37 -1.65 -4.98
N GLU A 79 16.00 -2.79 -4.39
CA GLU A 79 16.58 -4.11 -4.71
C GLU A 79 16.22 -4.59 -6.13
N CYS A 80 14.96 -4.44 -6.56
CA CYS A 80 14.57 -4.81 -7.91
C CYS A 80 15.20 -3.88 -8.94
N ARG A 81 15.30 -2.58 -8.61
CA ARG A 81 15.96 -1.60 -9.46
C ARG A 81 17.43 -1.95 -9.68
N SER A 82 18.18 -2.28 -8.63
CA SER A 82 19.61 -2.60 -8.75
C SER A 82 19.88 -3.86 -9.57
N ARG A 83 18.92 -4.78 -9.63
CA ARG A 83 18.97 -6.00 -10.46
C ARG A 83 18.44 -5.80 -11.89
N GLY A 84 18.13 -4.57 -12.31
CA GLY A 84 17.60 -4.28 -13.64
C GLY A 84 16.13 -4.67 -13.84
N GLY A 85 15.37 -4.87 -12.76
CA GLY A 85 13.95 -5.17 -12.80
C GLY A 85 13.15 -4.03 -13.43
N LYS A 86 12.31 -4.38 -14.41
CA LYS A 86 11.47 -3.42 -15.14
C LYS A 86 10.01 -3.63 -14.78
N PRO A 87 9.23 -2.56 -14.57
CA PRO A 87 7.80 -2.70 -14.32
C PRO A 87 7.08 -3.15 -15.59
N PRO A 88 5.87 -3.74 -15.48
CA PRO A 88 5.07 -4.09 -16.64
C PRO A 88 4.83 -2.85 -17.52
N ARG A 89 5.10 -2.99 -18.83
CA ARG A 89 4.99 -1.90 -19.81
C ARG A 89 3.56 -1.59 -20.24
N LYS A 90 2.65 -2.55 -20.11
CA LYS A 90 1.26 -2.41 -20.52
C LYS A 90 0.39 -2.09 -19.29
N PRO A 91 -0.54 -1.12 -19.41
CA PRO A 91 -1.56 -0.95 -18.38
C PRO A 91 -2.33 -2.28 -18.20
N PRO A 92 -2.88 -2.55 -17.00
CA PRO A 92 -3.86 -3.61 -16.81
C PRO A 92 -4.89 -3.60 -17.93
N SER A 93 -5.22 -4.78 -18.48
CA SER A 93 -6.18 -4.91 -19.57
C SER A 93 -7.54 -4.31 -19.25
N SER A 94 -7.91 -4.23 -17.96
CA SER A 94 -9.11 -3.53 -17.47
C SER A 94 -9.11 -2.03 -17.77
N LEU A 95 -7.96 -1.36 -17.64
CA LEU A 95 -7.85 0.08 -17.95
C LEU A 95 -7.92 0.33 -19.45
N VAL A 96 -7.31 -0.56 -20.26
CA VAL A 96 -7.37 -0.48 -21.73
C VAL A 96 -8.82 -0.59 -22.22
N ARG A 97 -9.60 -1.54 -21.67
CA ARG A 97 -11.01 -1.72 -22.03
C ARG A 97 -11.90 -0.54 -21.66
N LEU A 98 -11.61 0.12 -20.53
CA LEU A 98 -12.35 1.32 -20.10
C LEU A 98 -12.11 2.49 -21.06
N THR A 99 -10.86 2.69 -21.49
CA THR A 99 -10.53 3.73 -22.48
C THR A 99 -11.16 3.46 -23.84
N GLU A 100 -11.16 2.19 -24.30
CA GLU A 100 -11.81 1.82 -25.57
C GLU A 100 -13.32 2.07 -25.54
N LYS A 101 -13.98 1.71 -24.43
CA LYS A 101 -15.42 1.92 -24.27
C LYS A 101 -15.79 3.40 -24.26
N TRP A 102 -15.04 4.20 -23.50
CA TRP A 102 -15.26 5.64 -23.37
C TRP A 102 -15.00 6.36 -24.70
N LEU A 103 -13.93 5.99 -25.42
CA LEU A 103 -13.63 6.53 -26.74
C LEU A 103 -14.73 6.20 -27.75
N ALA A 104 -15.27 4.98 -27.72
CA ALA A 104 -16.38 4.58 -28.58
C ALA A 104 -17.68 5.35 -28.25
N GLU A 105 -17.89 5.70 -26.99
CA GLU A 105 -19.02 6.55 -26.54
C GLU A 105 -18.89 7.98 -27.10
N LEU A 106 -17.72 8.60 -26.94
CA LEU A 106 -17.44 9.93 -27.49
C LEU A 106 -17.59 10.00 -29.01
N ILE A 107 -17.08 8.99 -29.74
CA ILE A 107 -17.24 8.91 -31.19
C ILE A 107 -18.72 8.83 -31.57
N ARG A 108 -19.51 8.02 -30.86
CA ARG A 108 -20.96 7.92 -31.09
C ARG A 108 -21.71 9.22 -30.84
N GLU A 109 -21.28 10.02 -29.87
CA GLU A 109 -21.88 11.33 -29.58
C GLU A 109 -21.50 12.37 -30.65
N ALA A 110 -20.23 12.39 -31.05
CA ALA A 110 -19.74 13.27 -32.11
C ALA A 110 -20.40 13.01 -33.47
N GLN A 111 -20.74 11.76 -33.78
CA GLN A 111 -21.46 11.39 -35.02
C GLN A 111 -22.96 11.72 -35.02
N ARG A 112 -23.53 12.12 -33.87
CA ARG A 112 -24.93 12.54 -33.75
C ARG A 112 -25.10 14.06 -33.78
N SER A 113 -24.00 14.80 -33.84
CA SER A 113 -23.94 16.27 -33.97
C SER A 113 -23.68 16.64 -35.43
#